data_AF-A0A3B9VJR0-F1
#
_entry.id   AF-A0A3B9VJR0-F1
#
_cell.length_a   1.000
_cell.length_b   1.000
_cell.length_c   1.000
_cell.angle_alpha   90.00
_cell.angle_beta   90.00
_cell.angle_gamma   90.00
#
_symmetry.space_group_name_H-M   'P 1'
#
loop_
_entity.id
_entity.type
_entity.pdbx_description
1 polymer ?
#
loop_
_entity_poly.entity_id
_entity_poly.type
_entity_poly.pdbx_seq_one_letter_code
_entity_poly.pdbx_strand_id
1 'polypeptide(L)' 'MRIIAPSRSLGIIGENDIKYAKNKLEGLGFTVSFGKHVNEMDDFASSSIESRVEDIHEAFSDKSVATT' A
#
# COMPACT_ATOMS: atom_id res chain seq x y z
N MET A 1 3.60 -9.66 -0.18
CA MET A 1 2.31 -8.98 -0.01
C MET A 1 2.50 -7.51 -0.34
N ARG A 2 1.71 -6.99 -1.29
CA ARG A 2 1.76 -5.57 -1.69
C ARG A 2 0.61 -4.80 -1.02
N ILE A 3 0.93 -3.73 -0.33
CA ILE A 3 -0.05 -2.80 0.24
C ILE A 3 -0.26 -1.65 -0.74
N ILE A 4 -1.52 -1.37 -1.07
CA ILE A 4 -1.94 -0.28 -1.97
C ILE A 4 -3.07 0.54 -1.30
N ALA A 5 -3.29 1.78 -1.77
CA ALA A 5 -4.26 2.71 -1.20
C ALA A 5 -5.38 3.08 -2.21
N PRO A 6 -6.26 2.15 -2.62
CA PRO A 6 -7.24 2.40 -3.69
C PRO A 6 -8.44 3.27 -3.26
N SER A 7 -8.54 3.63 -1.98
CA SER A 7 -9.65 4.41 -1.43
C SER A 7 -9.18 5.63 -0.65
N ARG A 8 -8.50 5.47 0.48
CA ARG A 8 -7.89 6.57 1.23
C ARG A 8 -6.39 6.39 1.33
N SER A 9 -5.68 7.51 1.36
CA SER A 9 -4.23 7.57 1.50
C SER A 9 -3.77 6.85 2.78
N LEU A 10 -2.64 6.15 2.70
CA LEU A 10 -1.94 5.62 3.88
C LEU A 10 -1.49 6.76 4.81
N GLY A 11 -1.33 7.98 4.28
CA GLY A 11 -0.94 9.17 5.05
C GLY A 11 -1.92 9.57 6.16
N ILE A 12 -3.13 9.00 6.19
CA ILE A 12 -4.08 9.20 7.31
C ILE A 12 -3.72 8.36 8.55
N ILE A 13 -2.84 7.37 8.41
CA ILE A 13 -2.41 6.45 9.45
C ILE A 13 -1.08 6.94 10.03
N GLY A 14 -0.95 6.94 11.36
CA GLY A 14 0.30 7.34 12.01
C GLY A 14 1.45 6.39 11.70
N GLU A 15 2.67 6.92 11.59
CA GLU A 15 3.88 6.14 11.25
C GLU A 15 4.13 4.96 12.21
N ASN A 16 3.82 5.14 13.51
CA ASN A 16 3.96 4.09 14.51
C ASN A 16 3.01 2.92 14.25
N ASP A 17 1.77 3.20 13.81
CA ASP A 17 0.78 2.18 13.50
C ASP A 17 1.14 1.45 12.21
N ILE A 18 1.64 2.17 11.19
CA ILE A 18 2.17 1.58 9.95
C ILE A 18 3.33 0.65 10.27
N LYS A 19 4.28 1.09 11.09
CA LYS A 19 5.44 0.28 11.52
C LYS A 19 5.00 -0.94 12.32
N TYR A 20 4.06 -0.78 13.24
CA TYR A 20 3.51 -1.88 14.02
C TYR A 20 2.84 -2.93 13.11
N ALA A 21 1.96 -2.50 12.21
CA ALA A 21 1.27 -3.39 11.28
C ALA A 21 2.24 -4.11 10.34
N LYS A 22 3.23 -3.40 9.80
CA LYS A 22 4.30 -3.98 8.98
C LYS A 22 5.05 -5.07 9.75
N ASN A 23 5.53 -4.77 10.96
CA ASN A 23 6.26 -5.74 11.78
C ASN A 23 5.41 -6.98 12.12
N LYS A 24 4.10 -6.80 12.33
CA LYS A 24 3.19 -7.92 12.59
C LYS A 24 3.05 -8.83 11.37
N LEU A 25 2.86 -8.27 10.18
CA LEU A 25 2.78 -9.04 8.94
C LEU A 25 4.10 -9.74 8.61
N GLU A 26 5.23 -9.04 8.78
CA GLU A 26 6.56 -9.64 8.58
C GLU A 26 6.85 -10.73 9.61
N GLY A 27 6.40 -10.57 10.86
CA GLY A 27 6.47 -11.61 11.89
C GLY A 27 5.64 -12.87 11.60
N LEU A 28 4.65 -12.78 10.69
CA LEU A 28 3.90 -13.93 10.18
C LEU A 28 4.57 -14.59 8.96
N GLY A 29 5.73 -14.09 8.52
CA GLY A 29 6.48 -14.63 7.38
C GLY A 29 6.15 -13.98 6.03
N PHE A 30 5.37 -12.90 6.00
CA PHE A 30 5.11 -12.16 4.77
C PHE A 30 6.21 -11.14 4.49
N THR A 31 6.71 -11.07 3.25
CA THR A 31 7.46 -9.90 2.78
C THR A 31 6.48 -8.78 2.43
N VAL A 32 6.57 -7.64 3.14
CA VAL A 32 5.67 -6.48 2.94
C VAL A 32 6.33 -5.43 2.06
N SER A 33 5.64 -5.01 1.00
CA SER A 33 6.00 -3.87 0.15
C SER A 33 4.81 -2.92 -0.01
N PHE A 34 5.11 -1.67 -0.37
CA PHE A 34 4.10 -0.62 -0.55
C PHE A 34 4.07 -0.18 -2.01
N GLY A 35 2.88 0.15 -2.51
CA GLY A 35 2.71 0.84 -3.78
C GLY A 35 3.43 2.20 -3.79
N LYS A 36 3.71 2.69 -4.99
CA LYS A 36 4.46 3.92 -5.20
C LYS A 36 3.71 5.14 -4.67
N HIS A 37 2.38 5.10 -4.71
CA HIS A 37 1.53 6.25 -4.44
C HIS A 37 0.73 6.14 -3.14
N VAL A 38 1.07 5.18 -2.25
CA VAL A 38 0.30 4.93 -1.03
C VAL A 38 0.19 6.16 -0.10
N ASN A 39 1.17 7.07 -0.14
CA ASN A 39 1.19 8.29 0.68
C ASN A 39 0.70 9.54 -0.09
N GLU A 40 0.36 9.42 -1.38
CA GLU A 40 -0.27 10.52 -2.10
C GLU A 40 -1.58 10.89 -1.42
N MET A 41 -1.82 12.18 -1.21
CA MET A 41 -3.01 12.67 -0.52
C MET A 41 -3.53 13.96 -1.12
N ASP A 42 -4.80 13.97 -1.52
CA ASP A 42 -5.57 15.14 -1.96
C ASP A 42 -6.51 15.66 -0.86
N ASP A 43 -7.31 16.67 -1.20
CA ASP A 43 -8.28 17.30 -0.30
C ASP A 43 -9.36 16.34 0.24
N PHE A 44 -9.53 15.17 -0.38
CA PHE A 44 -10.47 14.13 0.04
C PHE A 44 -9.80 12.99 0.80
N ALA A 45 -8.54 13.19 1.23
CA ALA A 45 -7.70 12.19 1.87
C ALA A 45 -7.54 10.91 1.01
N SER A 46 -7.56 11.07 -0.31
CA SER A 46 -7.40 10.03 -1.32
C SER A 46 -6.24 10.40 -2.27
N SER A 47 -6.15 9.74 -3.41
CA SER A 47 -5.18 10.03 -4.45
C SER A 47 -5.86 10.03 -5.82
N SER A 48 -5.15 10.57 -6.82
CA SER A 48 -5.64 10.61 -8.20
C SER A 48 -6.05 9.22 -8.70
N ILE A 49 -6.95 9.18 -9.69
CA ILE A 49 -7.38 7.91 -10.29
C ILE A 49 -6.17 7.22 -10.92
N GLU A 50 -5.34 8.00 -11.61
CA GLU A 50 -4.14 7.56 -12.30
C GLU A 50 -3.18 6.85 -11.34
N SER A 51 -2.87 7.47 -10.20
CA SER A 51 -1.99 6.89 -9.18
C SER A 51 -2.54 5.59 -8.59
N ARG A 52 -3.84 5.54 -8.29
CA ARG A 52 -4.47 4.31 -7.76
C ARG A 52 -4.47 3.18 -8.78
N VAL A 53 -4.73 3.49 -10.04
CA VAL A 53 -4.70 2.51 -11.13
C VAL A 53 -3.27 2.01 -11.38
N GLU A 54 -2.26 2.89 -11.34
CA GLU A 54 -0.85 2.48 -11.47
C GLU A 54 -0.44 1.50 -10.37
N ASP A 55 -0.72 1.81 -9.10
CA ASP A 55 -0.41 0.94 -7.96
C ASP A 55 -1.12 -0.42 -8.06
N ILE A 56 -2.38 -0.45 -8.53
CA ILE A 56 -3.12 -1.70 -8.77
C ILE A 56 -2.46 -2.51 -9.90
N HIS A 57 -2.21 -1.89 -11.06
CA HIS A 57 -1.60 -2.58 -12.19
C HIS A 57 -0.21 -3.11 -11.84
N GLU A 58 0.60 -2.35 -11.12
CA GLU A 58 1.91 -2.80 -10.66
C GLU A 58 1.78 -4.00 -9.70
N ALA A 59 0.88 -3.92 -8.71
CA ALA A 59 0.66 -5.00 -7.76
C ALA A 59 0.25 -6.33 -8.42
N PHE A 60 -0.57 -6.28 -9.48
CA PHE A 60 -1.00 -7.47 -10.22
C PHE A 60 0.02 -7.94 -11.28
N SER A 61 0.82 -7.05 -11.85
CA SER A 61 1.80 -7.39 -12.89
C SER A 61 3.14 -7.87 -12.32
N ASP A 62 3.47 -7.47 -11.09
CA ASP A 62 4.67 -7.90 -10.37
C ASP A 62 4.57 -9.37 -9.93
N LYS A 63 5.32 -10.24 -10.62
CA LYS A 63 5.36 -11.68 -10.34
C LYS A 63 5.92 -12.04 -8.96
N SER A 64 6.59 -11.10 -8.27
CA SER A 64 7.07 -11.31 -6.90
C SER A 64 5.97 -11.09 -5.86
N VAL A 65 4.84 -10.48 -6.25
CA VAL A 65 3.67 -10.31 -5.39
C VAL A 65 2.82 -11.58 -5.44
N ALA A 66 2.96 -12.41 -4.40
CA ALA A 66 2.16 -13.62 -4.26
C ALA A 66 0.68 -13.29 -3.96
N THR A 67 -0.23 -14.00 -4.61
CA THR A 67 -1.69 -13.94 -4.43
C THR A 67 -2.24 -15.10 -3.58
N THR A 68 -1.35 -15.85 -2.92
CA THR A 68 -1.66 -17.07 -2.15
C THR A 68 -2.55 -16.81 -0.95
#